data_AF-A0A7W3WPS3-F1
#
_entry.id   AF-A0A7W3WPS3-F1
#
_cell.length_a   1.000
_cell.length_b   1.000
_cell.length_c   1.000
_cell.angle_alpha   90.00
_cell.angle_beta   90.00
_cell.angle_gamma   90.00
#
_symmetry.space_group_name_H-M   'P 1'
#
loop_
_entity.id
_entity.type
_entity.pdbx_description
1 polymer ?
#
loop_
_entity_poly.entity_id
_entity_poly.type
_entity_poly.pdbx_seq_one_letter_code
_entity_poly.pdbx_strand_id
1 'polypeptide(L)'
;MEFLPCAPVCRRRVVDVISAVSALRLSCRLPSELRVGGISNATLNTVVVCSDLRFLPAGQSGPAVGPGEEGAAGGGARQVPPGVRGRRPGRRPKRYGTCHSVSVSLGRHPSTAHANADLSRGVVPLPTAVLTSSPPDDLALTNALRELGYRVGVADRLDQLPELVAEIPADQRVAVVDGRFVGHRHSLRLALLDSRPAAAALPGVLSVAPAARADLDRALALRAPTDEPTAGPADDHTAMLAAALERGGVPVRRPDLGPLVAAVPTDAEARAAALRAVDAVDEEAVRLRSAVKDHDGFFTTFFVSPYSRHVARWCARRGLSPDQVTTASLLVALTGAACAATGTRPGYVTAALLLLLSFVLDCADGQLARYAVRYSRVGAWLDATFDRAKEYAFYAGLALGAARSGDDVWALALAAMAVLTVRHVMDAAYHQSGHSHTGDRRRPATRQPEQAPGWTAWPRRMVVLPIGERWALLAALTALTTPRTTFVVL
;
A
#
# COMPACT_ATOMS: atom_id res chain seq x y z
N MET A 1 29.42 -36.56 52.04
CA MET A 1 28.96 -35.28 52.63
C MET A 1 27.70 -34.84 51.92
N GLU A 2 26.98 -33.90 52.53
CA GLU A 2 25.53 -33.77 52.47
C GLU A 2 24.93 -33.17 51.18
N PHE A 3 23.78 -33.74 50.82
CA PHE A 3 22.50 -33.11 50.47
C PHE A 3 22.36 -31.58 50.18
N LEU A 4 21.44 -31.32 49.23
CA LEU A 4 20.42 -30.24 49.21
C LEU A 4 20.82 -28.85 48.63
N PRO A 5 19.84 -28.02 48.15
CA PRO A 5 19.87 -27.58 46.74
C PRO A 5 19.59 -26.07 46.53
N CYS A 6 19.38 -25.66 45.28
CA CYS A 6 18.54 -24.49 44.97
C CYS A 6 17.75 -24.68 43.64
N ALA A 7 16.68 -23.90 43.45
CA ALA A 7 15.68 -24.12 42.39
C ALA A 7 15.33 -22.80 41.61
N PRO A 8 14.17 -22.58 40.95
CA PRO A 8 14.21 -22.18 39.54
C PRO A 8 13.73 -20.75 39.24
N VAL A 9 14.39 -20.07 38.29
CA VAL A 9 14.00 -18.71 37.83
C VAL A 9 13.92 -18.61 36.30
N CYS A 10 12.81 -19.06 35.70
CA CYS A 10 12.35 -18.62 34.37
C CYS A 10 10.88 -19.01 34.07
N ARG A 11 9.92 -18.53 34.87
CA ARG A 11 8.48 -18.84 34.69
C ARG A 11 7.53 -17.63 34.80
N ARG A 12 8.01 -16.43 34.45
CA ARG A 12 7.35 -15.15 34.81
C ARG A 12 7.37 -14.04 33.72
N ARG A 13 7.29 -14.40 32.44
CA ARG A 13 7.12 -13.45 31.30
C ARG A 13 6.12 -13.89 30.21
N VAL A 14 5.31 -14.92 30.48
CA VAL A 14 4.29 -15.44 29.53
C VAL A 14 2.86 -15.28 30.08
N VAL A 15 2.70 -14.99 31.38
CA VAL A 15 1.39 -14.87 32.04
C VAL A 15 0.75 -13.49 31.79
N ASP A 16 1.55 -12.45 31.63
CA ASP A 16 1.08 -11.06 31.64
C ASP A 16 0.15 -10.71 30.46
N VAL A 17 0.34 -11.37 29.32
CA VAL A 17 -0.55 -11.26 28.13
C VAL A 17 -1.93 -11.87 28.40
N ILE A 18 -2.01 -12.93 29.22
CA ILE A 18 -3.27 -13.62 29.54
C ILE A 18 -4.06 -12.82 30.59
N SER A 19 -3.37 -12.17 31.54
CA SER A 19 -3.98 -11.27 32.52
C SER A 19 -4.66 -10.07 31.87
N ALA A 20 -4.05 -9.47 30.83
CA ALA A 20 -4.60 -8.31 30.13
C ALA A 20 -5.97 -8.59 29.47
N VAL A 21 -6.15 -9.78 28.87
CA VAL A 21 -7.44 -10.18 28.27
C VAL A 21 -8.48 -10.54 29.33
N SER A 22 -8.05 -11.08 30.48
CA SER A 22 -8.94 -11.47 31.58
C SER A 22 -9.46 -10.26 32.37
N ALA A 23 -8.68 -9.19 32.49
CA ALA A 23 -9.05 -7.97 33.21
C ALA A 23 -10.24 -7.22 32.58
N LEU A 24 -10.46 -7.37 31.28
CA LEU A 24 -11.54 -6.68 30.54
C LEU A 24 -12.97 -7.15 30.88
N ARG A 25 -13.16 -8.13 31.78
CA ARG A 25 -14.48 -8.73 32.09
C ARG A 25 -15.08 -8.43 33.46
N LEU A 26 -14.40 -7.74 34.37
CA LEU A 26 -14.98 -7.35 35.67
C LEU A 26 -14.59 -5.91 36.10
N SER A 27 -15.34 -4.90 35.64
CA SER A 27 -15.50 -3.60 36.33
C SER A 27 -16.68 -2.76 35.78
N CYS A 28 -17.90 -3.27 35.93
CA CYS A 28 -19.13 -2.46 35.82
C CYS A 28 -20.08 -2.77 36.98
N ARG A 29 -19.86 -2.12 38.14
CA ARG A 29 -20.92 -1.97 39.15
C ARG A 29 -21.66 -0.67 38.84
N LEU A 30 -22.97 -0.77 38.59
CA LEU A 30 -23.87 0.38 38.50
C LEU A 30 -24.06 1.01 39.89
N PRO A 31 -23.92 2.34 40.03
CA PRO A 31 -24.70 3.13 40.96
C PRO A 31 -26.08 3.41 40.33
N SER A 32 -27.13 3.39 41.14
CA SER A 32 -28.45 3.94 40.81
C SER A 32 -28.49 5.47 41.01
N GLU A 33 -29.62 6.09 40.67
CA GLU A 33 -29.95 7.52 40.88
C GLU A 33 -29.19 8.57 40.05
N LEU A 34 -29.76 8.94 38.89
CA LEU A 34 -29.93 10.36 38.50
C LEU A 34 -31.01 10.52 37.42
N ARG A 35 -31.84 11.57 37.53
CA ARG A 35 -33.01 11.80 36.66
C ARG A 35 -32.72 12.81 35.53
N VAL A 36 -33.25 12.48 34.35
CA VAL A 36 -33.88 13.36 33.35
C VAL A 36 -33.16 14.69 33.00
N GLY A 37 -32.59 14.72 31.79
CA GLY A 37 -32.23 15.94 31.06
C GLY A 37 -31.68 15.56 29.69
N GLY A 38 -32.46 15.76 28.62
CA GLY A 38 -32.08 15.31 27.27
C GLY A 38 -31.68 16.46 26.34
N ILE A 39 -30.83 16.16 25.34
CA ILE A 39 -30.72 16.88 24.05
C ILE A 39 -29.91 16.01 23.05
N SER A 40 -30.39 15.98 21.80
CA SER A 40 -29.78 15.57 20.51
C SER A 40 -28.76 14.41 20.40
N ASN A 41 -28.97 13.57 19.39
CA ASN A 41 -27.94 12.68 18.81
C ASN A 41 -26.73 13.46 18.26
N ALA A 42 -25.52 13.02 18.61
CA ALA A 42 -24.29 13.26 17.85
C ALA A 42 -23.17 12.27 18.25
N THR A 43 -22.18 12.10 17.39
CA THR A 43 -20.84 11.52 17.68
C THR A 43 -20.76 10.02 17.99
N LEU A 44 -20.52 9.21 16.95
CA LEU A 44 -19.94 7.86 17.06
C LEU A 44 -19.03 7.56 15.86
N ASN A 45 -17.75 7.95 15.94
CA ASN A 45 -16.59 7.28 15.28
C ASN A 45 -15.28 8.08 15.47
N THR A 46 -14.56 7.80 16.55
CA THR A 46 -13.13 8.13 16.65
C THR A 46 -12.38 7.00 17.36
N VAL A 47 -11.68 6.15 16.61
CA VAL A 47 -10.71 5.20 17.17
C VAL A 47 -9.32 5.79 16.97
N VAL A 48 -8.75 6.36 18.03
CA VAL A 48 -7.40 6.93 17.99
C VAL A 48 -6.37 5.79 18.15
N VAL A 49 -5.65 5.48 17.08
CA VAL A 49 -4.52 4.54 17.11
C VAL A 49 -3.25 5.31 17.47
N CYS A 50 -2.94 5.42 18.77
CA CYS A 50 -1.66 5.99 19.21
C CYS A 50 -0.50 5.07 18.79
N SER A 51 0.43 5.58 17.98
CA SER A 51 1.60 4.84 17.47
C SER A 51 2.87 5.68 17.60
N ASP A 52 3.29 5.96 18.82
CA ASP A 52 4.62 6.51 19.12
C ASP A 52 5.14 5.91 20.43
N LEU A 53 5.92 4.83 20.32
CA LEU A 53 6.62 4.17 21.44
C LEU A 53 8.11 4.13 21.14
N ARG A 54 8.79 5.24 21.42
CA ARG A 54 10.24 5.36 21.26
C ARG A 54 10.94 4.85 22.51
N PHE A 55 11.77 3.82 22.34
CA PHE A 55 12.67 3.36 23.41
C PHE A 55 13.72 4.44 23.69
N LEU A 56 13.75 4.93 24.93
CA LEU A 56 14.88 5.69 25.48
C LEU A 56 15.79 4.73 26.27
N PRO A 57 17.12 4.86 26.17
CA PRO A 57 18.06 4.05 26.95
C PRO A 57 18.03 4.46 28.44
N ALA A 58 18.31 3.51 29.33
CA ALA A 58 18.21 3.71 30.77
C ALA A 58 19.30 4.64 31.32
N GLY A 59 18.90 5.77 31.92
CA GLY A 59 19.74 6.58 32.79
C GLY A 59 19.73 6.03 34.22
N GLN A 60 20.91 5.99 34.87
CA GLN A 60 21.04 5.50 36.24
C GLN A 60 20.64 6.57 37.26
N SER A 61 19.99 6.15 38.35
CA SER A 61 19.59 7.03 39.46
C SER A 61 20.71 7.20 40.49
N GLY A 62 21.15 8.45 40.70
CA GLY A 62 21.96 8.89 41.84
C GLY A 62 21.30 10.10 42.50
N PRO A 63 21.30 10.23 43.85
CA PRO A 63 20.45 11.19 44.56
C PRO A 63 20.99 12.62 44.56
N ALA A 64 20.10 13.58 44.78
CA ALA A 64 20.43 15.00 44.89
C ALA A 64 21.07 15.35 46.24
N VAL A 65 22.09 16.21 46.19
CA VAL A 65 22.60 17.00 47.30
C VAL A 65 22.90 18.42 46.79
N GLY A 66 22.66 19.42 47.63
CA GLY A 66 23.07 20.80 47.45
C GLY A 66 22.70 21.62 48.70
N PRO A 67 22.90 22.95 48.71
CA PRO A 67 23.58 23.78 47.71
C PRO A 67 24.93 24.32 48.23
N GLY A 68 25.64 25.09 47.41
CA GLY A 68 26.82 25.88 47.79
C GLY A 68 26.99 27.06 46.83
N GLU A 69 27.43 28.21 47.35
CA GLU A 69 27.51 29.48 46.63
C GLU A 69 28.94 29.83 46.17
N GLU A 70 29.11 30.99 45.53
CA GLU A 70 30.38 31.62 45.12
C GLU A 70 31.19 30.92 43.99
N GLY A 71 31.94 31.62 43.12
CA GLY A 71 32.05 33.07 42.92
C GLY A 71 32.95 33.48 41.72
N ALA A 72 32.51 34.53 41.00
CA ALA A 72 33.23 35.59 40.27
C ALA A 72 34.50 35.36 39.37
N ALA A 73 34.48 36.07 38.22
CA ALA A 73 35.61 36.58 37.40
C ALA A 73 36.54 35.57 36.65
N GLY A 74 37.24 35.94 35.55
CA GLY A 74 37.18 37.16 34.71
C GLY A 74 38.37 37.30 33.71
N GLY A 75 38.18 38.01 32.58
CA GLY A 75 39.22 38.31 31.56
C GLY A 75 39.49 37.19 30.52
N GLY A 76 39.99 37.40 29.29
CA GLY A 76 40.46 38.61 28.56
C GLY A 76 41.98 38.61 28.34
N ALA A 77 42.59 38.85 27.16
CA ALA A 77 42.09 39.17 25.80
C ALA A 77 43.19 38.95 24.70
N ARG A 78 42.86 39.19 23.39
CA ARG A 78 43.61 39.84 22.24
C ARG A 78 45.17 39.89 22.23
N GLN A 79 45.98 39.97 21.15
CA GLN A 79 45.98 40.06 19.64
C GLN A 79 47.43 39.64 19.17
N VAL A 80 47.89 39.29 17.94
CA VAL A 80 47.59 39.56 16.49
C VAL A 80 48.21 40.86 15.93
N PRO A 81 49.00 40.92 14.81
CA PRO A 81 49.81 39.93 14.02
C PRO A 81 51.26 40.50 13.73
N PRO A 82 51.91 40.55 12.52
CA PRO A 82 52.10 39.61 11.39
C PRO A 82 53.58 39.37 10.91
N GLY A 83 53.87 38.18 10.33
CA GLY A 83 54.58 38.00 9.04
C GLY A 83 56.12 38.10 8.86
N VAL A 84 56.69 37.12 8.10
CA VAL A 84 57.91 37.22 7.23
C VAL A 84 59.27 37.32 7.98
N ARG A 85 60.40 36.61 7.73
CA ARG A 85 60.99 35.61 6.77
C ARG A 85 61.99 34.72 7.59
N GLY A 86 62.73 33.71 7.11
CA GLY A 86 62.90 33.03 5.81
C GLY A 86 64.19 32.14 5.76
N ARG A 87 64.33 31.30 4.72
CA ARG A 87 65.49 30.41 4.35
C ARG A 87 65.97 29.26 5.30
N ARG A 88 65.63 28.03 4.86
CA ARG A 88 66.33 26.70 4.85
C ARG A 88 67.84 26.62 5.23
N PRO A 89 68.40 25.42 5.59
CA PRO A 89 67.93 24.06 5.24
C PRO A 89 67.92 22.96 6.35
N GLY A 90 67.22 21.84 6.08
CA GLY A 90 67.18 20.62 6.92
C GLY A 90 66.68 19.39 6.13
N ARG A 91 67.08 18.16 6.53
CA ARG A 91 66.96 16.91 5.74
C ARG A 91 65.53 16.32 5.65
N ARG A 92 65.31 15.45 4.65
CA ARG A 92 64.05 14.68 4.42
C ARG A 92 63.89 13.52 5.41
N PRO A 93 62.65 13.05 5.63
CA PRO A 93 62.31 11.68 5.19
C PRO A 93 61.15 11.64 4.17
N LYS A 94 60.78 10.43 3.72
CA LYS A 94 59.78 10.18 2.65
C LYS A 94 58.34 10.41 3.15
N ARG A 95 57.44 10.87 2.26
CA ARG A 95 55.98 10.86 2.45
C ARG A 95 55.32 9.87 1.49
N TYR A 96 54.25 9.22 1.93
CA TYR A 96 53.22 8.59 1.10
C TYR A 96 51.88 9.28 1.37
N GLY A 97 50.93 9.17 0.43
CA GLY A 97 49.48 9.38 0.64
C GLY A 97 49.02 10.69 1.27
N THR A 98 48.64 11.68 0.44
CA THR A 98 47.83 12.81 0.90
C THR A 98 46.37 12.41 1.09
N CYS A 99 45.83 12.57 2.30
CA CYS A 99 44.39 12.48 2.54
C CYS A 99 43.73 13.85 2.26
N HIS A 100 42.70 13.89 1.41
CA HIS A 100 41.97 15.12 1.12
C HIS A 100 40.82 15.34 2.11
N SER A 101 40.94 16.36 2.95
CA SER A 101 39.83 16.84 3.80
C SER A 101 38.85 17.67 2.96
N VAL A 102 37.68 17.11 2.64
CA VAL A 102 36.58 17.86 2.01
C VAL A 102 35.80 18.59 3.10
N SER A 103 36.01 19.90 3.23
CA SER A 103 35.23 20.75 4.12
C SER A 103 33.85 21.03 3.52
N VAL A 104 32.83 20.28 3.95
CA VAL A 104 31.43 20.58 3.60
C VAL A 104 30.98 21.83 4.35
N SER A 105 30.71 22.91 3.62
CA SER A 105 30.14 24.13 4.20
C SER A 105 28.67 23.90 4.55
N LEU A 106 28.31 24.08 5.82
CA LEU A 106 26.92 24.03 6.28
C LEU A 106 26.17 25.27 5.79
N GLY A 107 25.51 25.15 4.64
CA GLY A 107 24.54 26.13 4.16
C GLY A 107 23.43 26.34 5.20
N ARG A 108 23.10 27.59 5.48
CA ARG A 108 21.97 27.94 6.37
C ARG A 108 20.67 27.42 5.75
N HIS A 109 20.03 26.44 6.38
CA HIS A 109 18.63 26.13 6.10
C HIS A 109 17.76 27.36 6.45
N PRO A 110 16.79 27.74 5.61
CA PRO A 110 15.80 28.75 5.96
C PRO A 110 14.89 28.22 7.09
N SER A 111 14.46 29.14 7.94
CA SER A 111 13.72 28.88 9.18
C SER A 111 12.49 27.97 9.00
N THR A 112 12.43 26.86 9.74
CA THR A 112 11.23 26.02 9.88
C THR A 112 10.22 26.67 10.84
N ALA A 113 9.65 27.81 10.43
CA ALA A 113 8.77 28.64 11.26
C ALA A 113 7.45 29.07 10.60
N HIS A 114 7.06 28.44 9.47
CA HIS A 114 5.76 28.64 8.82
C HIS A 114 5.08 27.31 8.45
N ALA A 115 5.03 26.37 9.40
CA ALA A 115 4.40 25.05 9.24
C ALA A 115 3.37 24.71 10.35
N ASN A 116 2.93 25.69 11.14
CA ASN A 116 1.94 25.54 12.21
C ASN A 116 0.91 26.68 12.13
N ALA A 117 0.19 26.77 11.01
CA ALA A 117 -0.81 27.82 10.79
C ALA A 117 -2.03 27.38 9.96
N ASP A 118 -2.26 26.08 9.75
CA ASP A 118 -3.57 25.62 9.27
C ASP A 118 -3.96 24.20 9.77
N LEU A 119 -4.62 24.17 10.93
CA LEU A 119 -5.35 23.00 11.45
C LEU A 119 -6.88 23.29 11.44
N SER A 120 -7.32 24.17 10.55
CA SER A 120 -8.65 24.79 10.56
C SER A 120 -9.55 24.26 9.45
N ARG A 121 -10.06 23.03 9.65
CA ARG A 121 -10.82 22.17 8.69
C ARG A 121 -9.90 21.37 7.77
N GLY A 122 -9.69 20.10 8.10
CA GLY A 122 -8.94 19.13 7.30
C GLY A 122 -9.65 18.71 6.01
N VAL A 123 -9.78 19.63 5.04
CA VAL A 123 -10.18 19.31 3.67
C VAL A 123 -8.93 18.88 2.90
N VAL A 124 -8.74 17.58 2.71
CA VAL A 124 -7.72 17.08 1.77
C VAL A 124 -8.06 17.64 0.39
N PRO A 125 -7.15 18.42 -0.27
CA PRO A 125 -7.50 19.09 -1.50
C PRO A 125 -7.72 18.07 -2.62
N LEU A 126 -8.93 18.09 -3.18
CA LEU A 126 -9.32 17.17 -4.25
C LEU A 126 -8.45 17.41 -5.50
N PRO A 127 -7.95 16.36 -6.17
CA PRO A 127 -7.19 16.49 -7.41
C PRO A 127 -8.05 17.17 -8.49
N THR A 128 -7.40 17.79 -9.47
CA THR A 128 -8.10 18.60 -10.49
C THR A 128 -7.94 17.99 -11.88
N ALA A 129 -9.05 17.90 -12.60
CA ALA A 129 -9.12 17.52 -14.01
C ALA A 129 -9.45 18.77 -14.84
N VAL A 130 -8.70 18.99 -15.92
CA VAL A 130 -8.96 20.06 -16.89
C VAL A 130 -9.49 19.43 -18.18
N LEU A 131 -10.69 19.84 -18.60
CA LEU A 131 -11.28 19.46 -19.87
C LEU A 131 -10.72 20.36 -20.98
N THR A 132 -10.16 19.79 -22.05
CA THR A 132 -9.46 20.55 -23.13
C THR A 132 -10.37 20.99 -24.29
N SER A 133 -11.67 20.82 -24.13
CA SER A 133 -12.73 21.17 -25.07
C SER A 133 -14.05 21.16 -24.30
N SER A 134 -15.00 22.01 -24.67
CA SER A 134 -16.34 22.01 -24.06
C SER A 134 -17.03 20.67 -24.41
N PRO A 135 -17.41 19.83 -23.43
CA PRO A 135 -17.96 18.50 -23.73
C PRO A 135 -19.31 18.59 -24.46
N PRO A 136 -19.53 17.83 -25.56
CA PRO A 136 -20.77 17.87 -26.34
C PRO A 136 -22.01 17.28 -25.64
N ASP A 137 -21.86 16.79 -24.40
CA ASP A 137 -22.93 16.56 -23.43
C ASP A 137 -22.42 16.98 -22.03
N ASP A 138 -22.70 18.24 -21.67
CA ASP A 138 -21.96 19.00 -20.64
C ASP A 138 -21.91 18.34 -19.24
N LEU A 139 -22.93 17.55 -18.90
CA LEU A 139 -23.09 16.96 -17.57
C LEU A 139 -22.47 15.57 -17.42
N ALA A 140 -22.38 14.74 -18.46
CA ALA A 140 -22.11 13.31 -18.31
C ALA A 140 -20.66 13.03 -17.87
N LEU A 141 -19.69 13.51 -18.65
CA LEU A 141 -18.26 13.37 -18.36
C LEU A 141 -17.87 14.15 -17.08
N THR A 142 -18.39 15.37 -16.95
CA THR A 142 -18.17 16.26 -15.83
C THR A 142 -18.64 15.64 -14.50
N ASN A 143 -19.83 15.02 -14.47
CA ASN A 143 -20.31 14.32 -13.29
C ASN A 143 -19.53 13.02 -13.04
N ALA A 144 -19.15 12.26 -14.07
CA ALA A 144 -18.31 11.09 -13.92
C ALA A 144 -16.95 11.42 -13.26
N LEU A 145 -16.32 12.55 -13.62
CA LEU A 145 -15.10 13.06 -12.98
C LEU A 145 -15.34 13.52 -11.53
N ARG A 146 -16.41 14.30 -11.28
CA ARG A 146 -16.79 14.74 -9.92
C ARG A 146 -17.03 13.55 -8.97
N GLU A 147 -17.75 12.53 -9.42
CA GLU A 147 -17.96 11.29 -8.65
C GLU A 147 -16.73 10.36 -8.59
N LEU A 148 -15.63 10.70 -9.26
CA LEU A 148 -14.31 10.09 -9.03
C LEU A 148 -13.47 10.88 -8.02
N GLY A 149 -14.01 11.97 -7.46
CA GLY A 149 -13.35 12.82 -6.48
C GLY A 149 -12.50 13.93 -7.10
N TYR A 150 -12.70 14.25 -8.39
CA TYR A 150 -11.99 15.34 -9.06
C TYR A 150 -12.77 16.66 -9.01
N ARG A 151 -12.06 17.76 -8.73
CA ARG A 151 -12.51 19.09 -9.19
C ARG A 151 -12.35 19.14 -10.71
N VAL A 152 -13.30 19.79 -11.39
CA VAL A 152 -13.29 19.89 -12.87
C VAL A 152 -13.21 21.35 -13.27
N GLY A 153 -12.17 21.71 -14.00
CA GLY A 153 -12.05 22.96 -14.76
C GLY A 153 -12.19 22.70 -16.26
N VAL A 154 -12.43 23.75 -17.03
CA VAL A 154 -12.58 23.70 -18.50
C VAL A 154 -11.61 24.71 -19.12
N ALA A 155 -10.90 24.28 -20.16
CA ALA A 155 -10.14 25.11 -21.07
C ALA A 155 -10.91 25.17 -22.40
N ASP A 156 -11.59 26.29 -22.66
CA ASP A 156 -12.32 26.51 -23.91
C ASP A 156 -11.36 26.62 -25.11
N ARG A 157 -10.11 27.03 -24.85
CA ARG A 157 -9.02 27.11 -25.82
C ARG A 157 -7.74 26.48 -25.25
N LEU A 158 -6.98 25.83 -26.12
CA LEU A 158 -5.85 24.97 -25.74
C LEU A 158 -4.61 25.72 -25.24
N ASP A 159 -4.55 27.02 -25.48
CA ASP A 159 -3.57 27.96 -24.93
C ASP A 159 -3.85 28.38 -23.48
N GLN A 160 -5.08 28.16 -22.97
CA GLN A 160 -5.42 28.34 -21.55
C GLN A 160 -4.94 27.16 -20.68
N LEU A 161 -4.69 25.99 -21.29
CA LEU A 161 -4.31 24.77 -20.57
C LEU A 161 -3.05 24.91 -19.69
N PRO A 162 -1.96 25.59 -20.12
CA PRO A 162 -0.79 25.79 -19.26
C PRO A 162 -1.08 26.66 -18.03
N GLU A 163 -1.94 27.69 -18.17
CA GLU A 163 -2.32 28.60 -17.09
C GLU A 163 -3.21 27.89 -16.06
N LEU A 164 -4.29 27.24 -16.52
CA LEU A 164 -5.18 26.43 -15.68
C LEU A 164 -4.46 25.25 -15.01
N VAL A 165 -3.39 24.71 -15.62
CA VAL A 165 -2.52 23.71 -15.00
C VAL A 165 -1.56 24.33 -13.98
N ALA A 166 -1.05 25.55 -14.20
CA ALA A 166 -0.20 26.25 -13.24
C ALA A 166 -0.94 26.68 -11.96
N GLU A 167 -2.23 26.99 -12.04
CA GLU A 167 -3.09 27.27 -10.86
C GLU A 167 -3.26 26.06 -9.93
N ILE A 168 -3.12 24.82 -10.43
CA ILE A 168 -3.29 23.60 -9.63
C ILE A 168 -2.03 23.37 -8.80
N PRO A 169 -2.11 23.37 -7.44
CA PRO A 169 -0.94 23.26 -6.59
C PRO A 169 -0.07 22.04 -6.90
N ALA A 170 1.25 22.23 -6.83
CA ALA A 170 2.24 21.25 -7.30
C ALA A 170 2.26 19.94 -6.49
N ASP A 171 1.63 19.90 -5.31
CA ASP A 171 1.45 18.70 -4.47
C ASP A 171 0.29 17.80 -4.94
N GLN A 172 -0.54 18.26 -5.89
CA GLN A 172 -1.73 17.56 -6.35
C GLN A 172 -1.55 16.84 -7.68
N ARG A 173 -2.26 15.71 -7.84
CA ARG A 173 -2.40 15.00 -9.11
C ARG A 173 -3.28 15.81 -10.05
N VAL A 174 -2.78 16.03 -11.27
CA VAL A 174 -3.52 16.66 -12.36
C VAL A 174 -4.07 15.58 -13.29
N ALA A 175 -5.21 15.86 -13.91
CA ALA A 175 -5.67 15.16 -15.11
C ALA A 175 -5.97 16.17 -16.23
N VAL A 176 -5.67 15.78 -17.46
CA VAL A 176 -6.02 16.48 -18.69
C VAL A 176 -6.89 15.51 -19.49
N VAL A 177 -8.10 15.94 -19.85
CA VAL A 177 -9.13 15.08 -20.44
C VAL A 177 -9.73 15.79 -21.66
N ASP A 178 -9.90 15.10 -22.78
CA ASP A 178 -10.63 15.66 -23.92
C ASP A 178 -12.14 15.66 -23.61
N GLY A 179 -12.82 16.79 -23.76
CA GLY A 179 -14.27 16.90 -23.56
C GLY A 179 -15.08 16.00 -24.49
N ARG A 180 -14.50 15.56 -25.62
CA ARG A 180 -15.11 14.61 -26.55
C ARG A 180 -15.05 13.15 -26.04
N PHE A 181 -14.34 12.85 -24.95
CA PHE A 181 -14.13 11.48 -24.47
C PHE A 181 -15.43 10.67 -24.35
N VAL A 182 -15.45 9.49 -24.99
CA VAL A 182 -16.49 8.47 -24.85
C VAL A 182 -15.85 7.17 -24.39
N GLY A 183 -16.32 6.63 -23.28
CA GLY A 183 -15.80 5.39 -22.72
C GLY A 183 -16.37 5.08 -21.36
N HIS A 184 -15.98 3.92 -20.83
CA HIS A 184 -16.45 3.44 -19.53
C HIS A 184 -15.90 4.30 -18.38
N ARG A 185 -16.70 4.44 -17.31
CA ARG A 185 -16.25 5.06 -16.06
C ARG A 185 -15.17 4.21 -15.39
N HIS A 186 -15.11 2.90 -15.64
CA HIS A 186 -13.97 2.08 -15.21
C HIS A 186 -12.67 2.41 -15.96
N SER A 187 -12.71 2.75 -17.25
CA SER A 187 -11.55 3.25 -18.00
C SER A 187 -10.98 4.50 -17.33
N LEU A 188 -11.86 5.46 -16.97
CA LEU A 188 -11.48 6.63 -16.18
C LEU A 188 -10.90 6.23 -14.81
N ARG A 189 -11.51 5.30 -14.06
CA ARG A 189 -10.93 4.81 -12.79
C ARG A 189 -9.50 4.28 -12.97
N LEU A 190 -9.24 3.50 -14.02
CA LEU A 190 -7.95 2.86 -14.27
C LEU A 190 -6.82 3.84 -14.62
N ALA A 191 -7.15 4.95 -15.30
CA ALA A 191 -6.19 6.01 -15.63
C ALA A 191 -6.02 7.04 -14.50
N LEU A 192 -7.10 7.38 -13.78
CA LEU A 192 -7.12 8.51 -12.85
C LEU A 192 -6.84 8.13 -11.38
N LEU A 193 -7.33 6.97 -10.90
CA LEU A 193 -7.25 6.62 -9.47
C LEU A 193 -6.00 5.83 -9.08
N ASP A 194 -5.26 5.26 -10.04
CA ASP A 194 -4.07 4.48 -9.73
C ASP A 194 -2.94 5.40 -9.24
N SER A 195 -2.63 5.29 -7.95
CA SER A 195 -1.64 6.11 -7.25
C SER A 195 -0.19 5.80 -7.65
N ARG A 196 0.06 4.63 -8.24
CA ARG A 196 1.40 4.05 -8.41
C ARG A 196 2.26 4.67 -9.52
N PRO A 197 1.75 4.94 -10.74
CA PRO A 197 2.56 5.49 -11.82
C PRO A 197 2.72 7.03 -11.71
N ALA A 198 3.88 7.51 -12.19
CA ALA A 198 4.19 8.95 -12.28
C ALA A 198 3.28 9.66 -13.29
N ALA A 199 2.97 9.00 -14.42
CA ALA A 199 1.92 9.42 -15.34
C ALA A 199 1.16 8.20 -15.87
N ALA A 200 -0.11 8.37 -16.22
CA ALA A 200 -0.94 7.33 -16.82
C ALA A 200 -1.79 7.89 -17.95
N ALA A 201 -1.97 7.14 -19.05
CA ALA A 201 -2.67 7.63 -20.23
C ALA A 201 -3.59 6.59 -20.89
N LEU A 202 -4.67 7.09 -21.48
CA LEU A 202 -5.62 6.42 -22.37
C LEU A 202 -6.00 7.42 -23.48
N PRO A 203 -6.69 7.00 -24.56
CA PRO A 203 -7.21 7.93 -25.56
C PRO A 203 -8.05 9.03 -24.89
N GLY A 204 -7.68 10.29 -25.10
CA GLY A 204 -8.32 11.46 -24.51
C GLY A 204 -8.17 11.64 -22.99
N VAL A 205 -7.26 10.92 -22.31
CA VAL A 205 -7.06 11.01 -20.86
C VAL A 205 -5.59 10.89 -20.51
N LEU A 206 -5.02 11.91 -19.87
CA LEU A 206 -3.68 11.88 -19.26
C LEU A 206 -3.78 12.29 -17.79
N SER A 207 -3.31 11.46 -16.86
CA SER A 207 -3.09 11.87 -15.46
C SER A 207 -1.60 11.92 -15.12
N VAL A 208 -1.20 12.96 -14.38
CA VAL A 208 0.18 13.21 -13.97
C VAL A 208 0.23 13.40 -12.45
N ALA A 209 1.09 12.63 -11.80
CA ALA A 209 1.34 12.69 -10.37
C ALA A 209 2.21 13.92 -10.01
N PRO A 210 2.18 14.40 -8.75
CA PRO A 210 2.98 15.54 -8.28
C PRO A 210 4.45 15.51 -8.72
N ALA A 211 5.09 14.34 -8.60
CA ALA A 211 6.50 14.12 -8.93
C ALA A 211 6.87 14.28 -10.42
N ALA A 212 5.89 14.38 -11.32
CA ALA A 212 6.08 14.58 -12.77
C ALA A 212 5.42 15.88 -13.29
N ARG A 213 4.93 16.76 -12.39
CA ARG A 213 4.29 18.03 -12.76
C ARG A 213 5.20 18.91 -13.61
N ALA A 214 6.45 19.10 -13.20
CA ALA A 214 7.43 19.94 -13.92
C ALA A 214 7.75 19.43 -15.34
N ASP A 215 7.56 18.14 -15.63
CA ASP A 215 7.72 17.57 -16.98
C ASP A 215 6.46 17.75 -17.82
N LEU A 216 5.27 17.74 -17.21
CA LEU A 216 4.02 18.16 -17.87
C LEU A 216 4.06 19.66 -18.21
N ASP A 217 4.49 20.50 -17.28
CA ASP A 217 4.59 21.95 -17.49
C ASP A 217 5.59 22.26 -18.63
N ARG A 218 6.69 21.50 -18.73
CA ARG A 218 7.63 21.57 -19.87
C ARG A 218 7.02 21.06 -21.17
N ALA A 219 6.24 19.98 -21.14
CA ALA A 219 5.53 19.45 -22.30
C ALA A 219 4.46 20.42 -22.82
N LEU A 220 3.81 21.17 -21.92
CA LEU A 220 2.87 22.24 -22.25
C LEU A 220 3.59 23.47 -22.82
N ALA A 221 4.72 23.89 -22.24
CA ALA A 221 5.53 25.00 -22.76
C ALA A 221 6.11 24.72 -24.16
N LEU A 222 6.52 23.48 -24.43
CA LEU A 222 6.95 23.03 -25.77
C LEU A 222 5.81 22.96 -26.81
N ARG A 223 4.56 23.24 -26.40
CA ARG A 223 3.37 23.35 -27.25
C ARG A 223 2.95 24.81 -27.50
N ALA A 224 3.82 25.79 -27.18
CA ALA A 224 3.61 27.19 -27.57
C ALA A 224 3.37 27.30 -29.09
N PRO A 225 2.46 28.17 -29.55
CA PRO A 225 1.91 28.08 -30.90
C PRO A 225 2.96 28.35 -31.99
N THR A 226 3.06 27.41 -32.92
CA THR A 226 3.49 27.68 -34.29
C THR A 226 2.30 28.21 -35.08
N ASP A 227 2.45 29.30 -35.82
CA ASP A 227 1.34 29.98 -36.54
C ASP A 227 0.68 29.17 -37.67
N GLU A 228 1.19 27.98 -38.01
CA GLU A 228 0.54 27.10 -39.00
C GLU A 228 -0.61 26.29 -38.38
N PRO A 229 -1.86 26.41 -38.89
CA PRO A 229 -2.94 25.50 -38.54
C PRO A 229 -2.70 24.14 -39.22
N THR A 230 -2.00 23.23 -38.53
CA THR A 230 -1.78 21.86 -38.99
C THR A 230 -3.10 21.07 -38.97
N ALA A 231 -3.90 21.25 -40.02
CA ALA A 231 -5.22 20.65 -40.19
C ALA A 231 -5.16 19.14 -40.52
N GLY A 232 -4.66 18.35 -39.57
CA GLY A 232 -4.82 16.91 -39.52
C GLY A 232 -6.13 16.48 -38.86
N PRO A 233 -6.49 15.18 -38.90
CA PRO A 233 -7.70 14.66 -38.27
C PRO A 233 -7.61 14.63 -36.74
N ALA A 234 -7.88 15.79 -36.13
CA ALA A 234 -8.28 15.99 -34.74
C ALA A 234 -7.39 15.36 -33.65
N ASP A 235 -6.10 15.72 -33.68
CA ASP A 235 -5.04 15.35 -32.72
C ASP A 235 -5.52 15.03 -31.30
N ASP A 236 -5.24 13.81 -30.81
CA ASP A 236 -5.34 13.50 -29.39
C ASP A 236 -4.19 14.21 -28.64
N HIS A 237 -4.51 15.39 -28.14
CA HIS A 237 -3.61 16.23 -27.37
C HIS A 237 -3.11 15.56 -26.08
N THR A 238 -3.88 14.65 -25.49
CA THR A 238 -3.45 13.88 -24.30
C THR A 238 -2.41 12.82 -24.68
N ALA A 239 -2.55 12.18 -25.85
CA ALA A 239 -1.55 11.27 -26.40
C ALA A 239 -0.27 12.01 -26.80
N MET A 240 -0.36 13.22 -27.36
CA MET A 240 0.82 14.06 -27.64
C MET A 240 1.57 14.46 -26.36
N LEU A 241 0.86 14.88 -25.31
CA LEU A 241 1.46 15.20 -24.01
C LEU A 241 2.07 13.94 -23.34
N ALA A 242 1.42 12.78 -23.45
CA ALA A 242 2.00 11.51 -23.02
C ALA A 242 3.32 11.19 -23.75
N ALA A 243 3.37 11.35 -25.08
CA ALA A 243 4.58 11.15 -25.87
C ALA A 243 5.67 12.21 -25.61
N ALA A 244 5.31 13.40 -25.11
CA ALA A 244 6.27 14.39 -24.62
C ALA A 244 6.86 13.99 -23.25
N LEU A 245 6.03 13.52 -22.32
CA LEU A 245 6.47 12.98 -21.03
C LEU A 245 7.41 11.77 -21.20
N GLU A 246 7.09 10.83 -22.10
CA GLU A 246 7.95 9.68 -22.39
C GLU A 246 9.29 10.07 -23.01
N ARG A 247 9.32 11.07 -23.90
CA ARG A 247 10.57 11.66 -24.41
C ARG A 247 11.37 12.38 -23.31
N GLY A 248 10.70 12.93 -22.30
CA GLY A 248 11.31 13.47 -21.09
C GLY A 248 11.80 12.42 -20.09
N GLY A 249 11.60 11.12 -20.36
CA GLY A 249 11.98 10.02 -19.47
C GLY A 249 10.96 9.67 -18.38
N VAL A 250 9.79 10.31 -18.37
CA VAL A 250 8.70 9.98 -17.44
C VAL A 250 7.94 8.75 -17.93
N PRO A 251 7.89 7.64 -17.17
CA PRO A 251 7.19 6.43 -17.61
C PRO A 251 5.66 6.61 -17.55
N VAL A 252 5.02 6.68 -18.72
CA VAL A 252 3.56 6.76 -18.85
C VAL A 252 2.94 5.37 -18.89
N ARG A 253 2.19 5.02 -17.84
CA ARG A 253 1.47 3.75 -17.76
C ARG A 253 0.16 3.81 -18.55
N ARG A 254 0.05 3.01 -19.61
CA ARG A 254 -1.22 2.75 -20.28
C ARG A 254 -1.87 1.52 -19.62
N PRO A 255 -3.01 1.66 -18.91
CA PRO A 255 -3.65 0.51 -18.26
C PRO A 255 -4.30 -0.40 -19.31
N ASP A 256 -4.32 -1.69 -19.03
CA ASP A 256 -5.04 -2.65 -19.87
C ASP A 256 -6.55 -2.50 -19.66
N LEU A 257 -7.29 -2.35 -20.76
CA LEU A 257 -8.73 -2.13 -20.76
C LEU A 257 -9.53 -3.42 -21.05
N GLY A 258 -8.91 -4.43 -21.66
CA GLY A 258 -9.63 -5.58 -22.21
C GLY A 258 -10.81 -5.13 -23.11
N PRO A 259 -12.07 -5.44 -22.74
CA PRO A 259 -13.25 -5.01 -23.51
C PRO A 259 -13.72 -3.57 -23.23
N LEU A 260 -13.10 -2.82 -22.29
CA LEU A 260 -13.58 -1.49 -21.93
C LEU A 260 -13.22 -0.46 -23.01
N VAL A 261 -14.23 0.20 -23.57
CA VAL A 261 -14.05 1.38 -24.44
C VAL A 261 -13.40 2.55 -23.69
N ALA A 262 -12.47 3.22 -24.38
CA ALA A 262 -11.98 4.57 -24.14
C ALA A 262 -11.58 5.17 -25.50
N ALA A 263 -12.26 6.22 -25.94
CA ALA A 263 -12.11 6.79 -27.28
C ALA A 263 -12.32 8.32 -27.29
N VAL A 264 -11.78 8.97 -28.31
CA VAL A 264 -12.01 10.39 -28.64
C VAL A 264 -12.62 10.45 -30.04
N PRO A 265 -13.96 10.46 -30.17
CA PRO A 265 -14.61 10.53 -31.47
C PRO A 265 -14.33 11.84 -32.21
N THR A 266 -14.03 11.71 -33.49
CA THR A 266 -13.75 12.81 -34.43
C THR A 266 -15.02 13.48 -34.96
N ASP A 267 -16.12 12.73 -34.99
CA ASP A 267 -17.37 13.05 -35.70
C ASP A 267 -18.56 12.33 -35.04
N ALA A 268 -19.77 12.59 -35.54
CA ALA A 268 -21.00 12.05 -34.99
C ALA A 268 -21.18 10.53 -35.20
N GLU A 269 -20.64 9.95 -36.28
CA GLU A 269 -20.76 8.51 -36.56
C GLU A 269 -19.82 7.71 -35.65
N ALA A 270 -18.56 8.15 -35.54
CA ALA A 270 -17.60 7.64 -34.57
C ALA A 270 -18.13 7.77 -33.13
N ARG A 271 -18.83 8.87 -32.82
CA ARG A 271 -19.43 9.07 -31.48
C ARG A 271 -20.56 8.08 -31.22
N ALA A 272 -21.47 7.90 -32.18
CA ALA A 272 -22.54 6.91 -32.08
C ALA A 272 -21.99 5.46 -32.03
N ALA A 273 -20.90 5.16 -32.73
CA ALA A 273 -20.22 3.86 -32.65
C ALA A 273 -19.57 3.63 -31.28
N ALA A 274 -18.88 4.63 -30.73
CA ALA A 274 -18.27 4.54 -29.40
C ALA A 274 -19.31 4.36 -28.28
N LEU A 275 -20.47 5.04 -28.37
CA LEU A 275 -21.60 4.86 -27.44
C LEU A 275 -22.17 3.44 -27.52
N ARG A 276 -22.47 2.93 -28.73
CA ARG A 276 -22.91 1.52 -28.92
C ARG A 276 -21.92 0.51 -28.36
N ALA A 277 -20.61 0.79 -28.44
CA ALA A 277 -19.57 -0.08 -27.91
C ALA A 277 -19.43 0.00 -26.37
N VAL A 278 -19.87 1.10 -25.74
CA VAL A 278 -20.04 1.18 -24.27
C VAL A 278 -21.27 0.37 -23.85
N ASP A 279 -22.43 0.60 -24.49
CA ASP A 279 -23.68 -0.10 -24.15
C ASP A 279 -23.59 -1.64 -24.32
N ALA A 280 -22.70 -2.11 -25.21
CA ALA A 280 -22.44 -3.53 -25.44
C ALA A 280 -21.65 -4.24 -24.33
N VAL A 281 -21.11 -3.52 -23.33
CA VAL A 281 -20.16 -4.07 -22.34
C VAL A 281 -20.60 -3.79 -20.89
N ASP A 282 -20.90 -4.85 -20.15
CA ASP A 282 -21.15 -4.77 -18.70
C ASP A 282 -19.86 -4.40 -17.94
N GLU A 283 -19.68 -3.10 -17.69
CA GLU A 283 -18.58 -2.54 -16.89
C GLU A 283 -18.42 -3.24 -15.55
N GLU A 284 -19.53 -3.55 -14.87
CA GLU A 284 -19.53 -4.08 -13.52
C GLU A 284 -19.10 -5.55 -13.50
N ALA A 285 -19.52 -6.34 -14.50
CA ALA A 285 -19.00 -7.68 -14.70
C ALA A 285 -17.52 -7.68 -15.14
N VAL A 286 -17.05 -6.68 -15.90
CA VAL A 286 -15.61 -6.51 -16.16
C VAL A 286 -14.87 -6.22 -14.86
N ARG A 287 -15.33 -5.26 -14.05
CA ARG A 287 -14.75 -4.89 -12.74
C ARG A 287 -14.66 -6.06 -11.78
N LEU A 288 -15.68 -6.92 -11.77
CA LEU A 288 -15.70 -8.13 -10.93
C LEU A 288 -14.77 -9.23 -11.43
N ARG A 289 -14.45 -9.27 -12.73
CA ARG A 289 -13.44 -10.19 -13.29
C ARG A 289 -12.03 -9.66 -13.05
N SER A 290 -11.73 -8.41 -13.41
CA SER A 290 -10.41 -7.79 -13.23
C SER A 290 -10.01 -7.55 -11.76
N ALA A 291 -10.96 -7.68 -10.83
CA ALA A 291 -10.68 -7.75 -9.41
C ALA A 291 -9.98 -9.06 -8.99
N VAL A 292 -10.24 -10.18 -9.67
CA VAL A 292 -9.56 -11.47 -9.42
C VAL A 292 -8.17 -11.45 -10.07
N LYS A 293 -7.24 -12.26 -9.57
CA LYS A 293 -5.85 -12.31 -10.06
C LYS A 293 -5.67 -13.50 -11.00
N ASP A 294 -5.14 -13.25 -12.19
CA ASP A 294 -5.05 -14.24 -13.30
C ASP A 294 -4.12 -15.44 -13.02
N HIS A 295 -3.36 -15.36 -11.93
CA HIS A 295 -2.34 -16.34 -11.52
C HIS A 295 -2.54 -16.78 -10.06
N ASP A 296 -3.80 -16.92 -9.63
CA ASP A 296 -4.18 -17.54 -8.36
C ASP A 296 -3.93 -19.07 -8.35
N GLY A 297 -3.83 -19.65 -7.16
CA GLY A 297 -3.76 -21.11 -6.96
C GLY A 297 -5.06 -21.81 -7.40
N PHE A 298 -5.02 -23.13 -7.59
CA PHE A 298 -6.21 -23.94 -7.85
C PHE A 298 -7.27 -23.74 -6.76
N PHE A 299 -6.88 -23.83 -5.48
CA PHE A 299 -7.82 -23.66 -4.37
C PHE A 299 -8.46 -22.27 -4.38
N THR A 300 -7.65 -21.21 -4.47
CA THR A 300 -8.15 -19.82 -4.55
C THR A 300 -9.07 -19.62 -5.76
N THR A 301 -8.68 -20.10 -6.95
CA THR A 301 -9.42 -19.91 -8.21
C THR A 301 -10.80 -20.55 -8.17
N PHE A 302 -10.91 -21.78 -7.67
CA PHE A 302 -12.16 -22.56 -7.74
C PHE A 302 -13.00 -22.53 -6.46
N PHE A 303 -12.39 -22.33 -5.27
CA PHE A 303 -13.07 -22.42 -3.97
C PHE A 303 -13.17 -21.09 -3.20
N VAL A 304 -12.62 -19.98 -3.72
CA VAL A 304 -12.68 -18.66 -3.06
C VAL A 304 -13.10 -17.55 -4.03
N SER A 305 -12.31 -17.31 -5.08
CA SER A 305 -12.52 -16.26 -6.09
C SER A 305 -13.90 -16.22 -6.80
N PRO A 306 -14.70 -17.30 -6.90
CA PRO A 306 -16.05 -17.21 -7.45
C PRO A 306 -17.02 -16.36 -6.61
N TYR A 307 -16.82 -16.27 -5.29
CA TYR A 307 -17.69 -15.50 -4.40
C TYR A 307 -16.98 -14.37 -3.65
N SER A 308 -15.67 -14.47 -3.34
CA SER A 308 -14.96 -13.39 -2.63
C SER A 308 -14.99 -12.06 -3.38
N ARG A 309 -14.99 -12.07 -4.73
CA ARG A 309 -15.16 -10.86 -5.56
C ARG A 309 -16.48 -10.12 -5.28
N HIS A 310 -17.52 -10.84 -4.88
CA HIS A 310 -18.82 -10.27 -4.52
C HIS A 310 -18.83 -9.77 -3.06
N VAL A 311 -18.00 -10.33 -2.18
CA VAL A 311 -17.67 -9.78 -0.85
C VAL A 311 -16.89 -8.48 -1.00
N ALA A 312 -15.85 -8.44 -1.84
CA ALA A 312 -15.10 -7.23 -2.16
C ALA A 312 -16.02 -6.10 -2.66
N ARG A 313 -16.95 -6.42 -3.58
CA ARG A 313 -18.00 -5.49 -4.01
C ARG A 313 -18.93 -5.04 -2.88
N TRP A 314 -19.30 -5.93 -1.96
CA TRP A 314 -20.10 -5.57 -0.79
C TRP A 314 -19.34 -4.59 0.11
N CYS A 315 -18.06 -4.86 0.41
CA CYS A 315 -17.19 -3.97 1.17
C CYS A 315 -17.08 -2.58 0.52
N ALA A 316 -16.87 -2.53 -0.81
CA ALA A 316 -16.81 -1.28 -1.56
C ALA A 316 -18.11 -0.47 -1.47
N ARG A 317 -19.28 -1.13 -1.59
CA ARG A 317 -20.60 -0.48 -1.43
C ARG A 317 -20.90 -0.06 0.02
N ARG A 318 -20.14 -0.56 0.99
CA ARG A 318 -20.15 -0.12 2.40
C ARG A 318 -19.07 0.92 2.72
N GLY A 319 -18.28 1.35 1.74
CA GLY A 319 -17.22 2.35 1.91
C GLY A 319 -15.97 1.86 2.66
N LEU A 320 -15.85 0.56 2.92
CA LEU A 320 -14.69 -0.01 3.63
C LEU A 320 -13.40 0.14 2.81
N SER A 321 -12.27 0.37 3.49
CA SER A 321 -10.94 0.33 2.86
C SER A 321 -10.41 -1.11 2.76
N PRO A 322 -9.46 -1.40 1.85
CA PRO A 322 -8.72 -2.66 1.86
C PRO A 322 -8.10 -2.94 3.23
N ASP A 323 -7.37 -1.96 3.80
CA ASP A 323 -6.63 -2.13 5.06
C ASP A 323 -7.54 -2.48 6.25
N GLN A 324 -8.80 -2.03 6.25
CA GLN A 324 -9.81 -2.44 7.23
C GLN A 324 -10.20 -3.91 7.10
N VAL A 325 -10.33 -4.41 5.86
CA VAL A 325 -10.65 -5.83 5.60
C VAL A 325 -9.43 -6.72 5.89
N THR A 326 -8.21 -6.29 5.58
CA THR A 326 -6.96 -6.98 5.96
C THR A 326 -6.77 -7.03 7.48
N THR A 327 -7.15 -5.96 8.19
CA THR A 327 -7.16 -5.96 9.67
C THR A 327 -8.22 -6.93 10.21
N ALA A 328 -9.40 -7.00 9.59
CA ALA A 328 -10.42 -7.98 9.96
C ALA A 328 -9.99 -9.43 9.67
N SER A 329 -9.32 -9.70 8.55
CA SER A 329 -8.80 -11.04 8.22
C SER A 329 -7.77 -11.51 9.25
N LEU A 330 -6.86 -10.62 9.68
CA LEU A 330 -5.93 -10.89 10.78
C LEU A 330 -6.64 -11.20 12.10
N LEU A 331 -7.61 -10.38 12.52
CA LEU A 331 -8.34 -10.60 13.79
C LEU A 331 -9.10 -11.94 13.80
N VAL A 332 -9.66 -12.35 12.65
CA VAL A 332 -10.31 -13.65 12.49
C VAL A 332 -9.29 -14.80 12.60
N ALA A 333 -8.11 -14.69 11.99
CA ALA A 333 -7.05 -15.69 12.12
C ALA A 333 -6.51 -15.81 13.56
N LEU A 334 -6.28 -14.68 14.24
CA LEU A 334 -5.85 -14.67 15.64
C LEU A 334 -6.90 -15.31 16.56
N THR A 335 -8.19 -15.11 16.27
CA THR A 335 -9.28 -15.81 16.96
C THR A 335 -9.22 -17.32 16.69
N GLY A 336 -8.97 -17.73 15.43
CA GLY A 336 -8.76 -19.13 15.07
C GLY A 336 -7.57 -19.78 15.78
N ALA A 337 -6.44 -19.07 15.88
CA ALA A 337 -5.26 -19.51 16.63
C ALA A 337 -5.56 -19.70 18.13
N ALA A 338 -6.35 -18.79 18.73
CA ALA A 338 -6.82 -18.94 20.12
C ALA A 338 -7.77 -20.14 20.30
N CYS A 339 -8.63 -20.43 19.32
CA CYS A 339 -9.46 -21.65 19.33
C CYS A 339 -8.60 -22.93 19.25
N ALA A 340 -7.54 -22.96 18.43
CA ALA A 340 -6.59 -24.08 18.38
C ALA A 340 -5.85 -24.25 19.71
N ALA A 341 -5.43 -23.15 20.35
CA ALA A 341 -4.72 -23.14 21.63
C ALA A 341 -5.55 -23.71 22.81
N THR A 342 -6.85 -23.98 22.64
CA THR A 342 -7.64 -24.70 23.65
C THR A 342 -7.20 -26.15 23.84
N GLY A 343 -6.64 -26.78 22.79
CA GLY A 343 -6.33 -28.20 22.76
C GLY A 343 -7.52 -29.12 22.51
N THR A 344 -8.72 -28.58 22.26
CA THR A 344 -9.97 -29.35 22.16
C THR A 344 -10.39 -29.59 20.72
N ARG A 345 -11.06 -30.72 20.43
CA ARG A 345 -11.55 -31.02 19.07
C ARG A 345 -12.54 -29.98 18.52
N PRO A 346 -13.54 -29.48 19.29
CA PRO A 346 -14.36 -28.36 18.85
C PRO A 346 -13.53 -27.08 18.61
N GLY A 347 -12.50 -26.84 19.42
CA GLY A 347 -11.54 -25.74 19.23
C GLY A 347 -10.79 -25.84 17.91
N TYR A 348 -10.25 -27.01 17.56
CA TYR A 348 -9.57 -27.24 16.28
C TYR A 348 -10.51 -27.11 15.06
N VAL A 349 -11.74 -27.64 15.13
CA VAL A 349 -12.73 -27.47 14.04
C VAL A 349 -13.10 -25.99 13.89
N THR A 350 -13.32 -25.27 14.99
CA THR A 350 -13.59 -23.83 14.97
C THR A 350 -12.40 -23.04 14.41
N ALA A 351 -11.17 -23.41 14.79
CA ALA A 351 -9.93 -22.81 14.30
C ALA A 351 -9.80 -22.96 12.77
N ALA A 352 -10.08 -24.14 12.22
CA ALA A 352 -10.04 -24.40 10.78
C ALA A 352 -11.10 -23.58 10.02
N LEU A 353 -12.32 -23.47 10.54
CA LEU A 353 -13.37 -22.65 9.92
C LEU A 353 -13.02 -21.14 9.95
N LEU A 354 -12.45 -20.65 11.05
CA LEU A 354 -11.97 -19.27 11.16
C LEU A 354 -10.75 -19.02 10.27
N LEU A 355 -9.85 -19.99 10.11
CA LEU A 355 -8.71 -19.89 9.19
C LEU A 355 -9.19 -19.74 7.73
N LEU A 356 -10.17 -20.55 7.30
CA LEU A 356 -10.77 -20.42 5.96
C LEU A 356 -11.54 -19.09 5.79
N LEU A 357 -12.27 -18.64 6.82
CA LEU A 357 -12.96 -17.34 6.79
C LEU A 357 -11.97 -16.16 6.69
N SER A 358 -10.85 -16.23 7.42
CA SER A 358 -9.76 -15.27 7.31
C SER A 358 -9.22 -15.22 5.87
N PHE A 359 -8.92 -16.37 5.27
CA PHE A 359 -8.44 -16.46 3.89
C PHE A 359 -9.44 -15.93 2.84
N VAL A 360 -10.74 -16.07 3.08
CA VAL A 360 -11.79 -15.47 2.23
C VAL A 360 -11.80 -13.94 2.33
N LEU A 361 -11.67 -13.38 3.53
CA LEU A 361 -11.61 -11.93 3.76
C LEU A 361 -10.34 -11.32 3.17
N ASP A 362 -9.22 -12.02 3.33
CA ASP A 362 -7.91 -11.72 2.78
C ASP A 362 -7.94 -11.61 1.24
N CYS A 363 -8.40 -12.67 0.56
CA CYS A 363 -8.63 -12.65 -0.88
C CYS A 363 -9.56 -11.49 -1.31
N ALA A 364 -10.56 -11.16 -0.48
CA ALA A 364 -11.51 -10.08 -0.75
C ALA A 364 -10.92 -8.66 -0.57
N ASP A 365 -9.86 -8.46 0.24
CA ASP A 365 -9.25 -7.14 0.42
C ASP A 365 -8.36 -6.75 -0.78
N GLY A 366 -7.55 -7.68 -1.28
CA GLY A 366 -6.76 -7.47 -2.49
C GLY A 366 -7.67 -7.31 -3.73
N GLN A 367 -8.79 -8.04 -3.78
CA GLN A 367 -9.83 -7.85 -4.78
C GLN A 367 -10.53 -6.49 -4.63
N LEU A 368 -10.78 -6.02 -3.40
CA LEU A 368 -11.36 -4.68 -3.13
C LEU A 368 -10.42 -3.56 -3.58
N ALA A 369 -9.12 -3.68 -3.31
CA ALA A 369 -8.10 -2.74 -3.79
C ALA A 369 -8.10 -2.64 -5.33
N ARG A 370 -8.20 -3.77 -6.04
CA ARG A 370 -8.30 -3.84 -7.50
C ARG A 370 -9.62 -3.27 -8.03
N TYR A 371 -10.76 -3.73 -7.50
CA TYR A 371 -12.12 -3.30 -7.87
C TYR A 371 -12.39 -1.80 -7.66
N ALA A 372 -11.81 -1.21 -6.61
CA ALA A 372 -11.90 0.21 -6.31
C ALA A 372 -10.77 1.04 -6.96
N VAL A 373 -9.76 0.40 -7.56
CA VAL A 373 -8.50 1.01 -8.05
C VAL A 373 -7.80 1.82 -6.94
N ARG A 374 -7.83 1.31 -5.70
CA ARG A 374 -7.24 1.93 -4.50
C ARG A 374 -6.02 1.13 -4.06
N TYR A 375 -4.84 1.58 -4.49
CA TYR A 375 -3.56 0.97 -4.15
C TYR A 375 -2.76 1.85 -3.20
N SER A 376 -2.12 1.24 -2.19
CA SER A 376 -1.19 1.91 -1.28
C SER A 376 0.05 1.04 -1.07
N ARG A 377 1.23 1.66 -0.87
CA ARG A 377 2.47 0.92 -0.55
C ARG A 377 2.41 0.30 0.85
N VAL A 378 1.75 1.00 1.79
CA VAL A 378 1.57 0.55 3.17
C VAL A 378 0.62 -0.65 3.22
N GLY A 379 -0.52 -0.61 2.51
CA GLY A 379 -1.46 -1.73 2.44
C GLY A 379 -0.83 -2.99 1.84
N ALA A 380 -0.10 -2.86 0.73
CA ALA A 380 0.64 -3.99 0.13
C ALA A 380 1.76 -4.56 1.03
N TRP A 381 2.28 -3.76 1.97
CA TRP A 381 3.22 -4.24 2.99
C TRP A 381 2.50 -4.86 4.20
N LEU A 382 1.36 -4.30 4.62
CA LEU A 382 0.51 -4.82 5.69
C LEU A 382 -0.04 -6.20 5.31
N ASP A 383 -0.61 -6.34 4.11
CA ASP A 383 -1.04 -7.58 3.45
C ASP A 383 0.02 -8.69 3.60
N ALA A 384 1.17 -8.51 2.95
CA ALA A 384 2.28 -9.46 2.96
C ALA A 384 2.89 -9.73 4.36
N THR A 385 2.77 -8.79 5.31
CA THR A 385 3.24 -8.96 6.70
C THR A 385 2.21 -9.71 7.55
N PHE A 386 0.94 -9.37 7.41
CA PHE A 386 -0.16 -9.97 8.15
C PHE A 386 -0.35 -11.43 7.74
N ASP A 387 -0.11 -11.80 6.49
CA ASP A 387 -0.05 -13.21 6.06
C ASP A 387 0.89 -14.06 6.93
N ARG A 388 2.10 -13.55 7.19
CA ARG A 388 3.06 -14.23 8.06
C ARG A 388 2.57 -14.27 9.50
N ALA A 389 1.98 -13.17 9.99
CA ALA A 389 1.45 -13.08 11.34
C ALA A 389 0.29 -14.06 11.57
N LYS A 390 -0.66 -14.17 10.62
CA LYS A 390 -1.77 -15.15 10.61
C LYS A 390 -1.20 -16.57 10.72
N GLU A 391 -0.26 -16.91 9.82
CA GLU A 391 0.37 -18.23 9.71
C GLU A 391 1.14 -18.63 10.98
N TYR A 392 2.07 -17.78 11.44
CA TYR A 392 2.87 -18.06 12.64
C TYR A 392 2.02 -18.09 13.92
N ALA A 393 0.99 -17.25 14.03
CA ALA A 393 0.06 -17.30 15.16
C ALA A 393 -0.73 -18.62 15.16
N PHE A 394 -1.19 -19.09 14.00
CA PHE A 394 -1.90 -20.36 13.91
C PHE A 394 -1.02 -21.56 14.27
N TYR A 395 0.25 -21.56 13.86
CA TYR A 395 1.22 -22.57 14.27
C TYR A 395 1.52 -22.53 15.78
N ALA A 396 1.69 -21.34 16.37
CA ALA A 396 1.80 -21.20 17.82
C ALA A 396 0.54 -21.70 18.54
N GLY A 397 -0.66 -21.42 18.00
CA GLY A 397 -1.93 -21.90 18.53
C GLY A 397 -2.06 -23.43 18.50
N LEU A 398 -1.67 -24.07 17.40
CA LEU A 398 -1.63 -25.53 17.29
C LEU A 398 -0.64 -26.17 18.27
N ALA A 399 0.57 -25.60 18.43
CA ALA A 399 1.57 -26.11 19.37
C ALA A 399 1.15 -25.91 20.84
N LEU A 400 0.55 -24.76 21.17
CA LEU A 400 -0.09 -24.51 22.47
C LEU A 400 -1.19 -25.54 22.76
N GLY A 401 -2.05 -25.82 21.78
CA GLY A 401 -3.13 -26.81 21.91
C GLY A 401 -2.62 -28.22 22.16
N ALA A 402 -1.62 -28.66 21.37
CA ALA A 402 -1.01 -29.98 21.49
C ALA A 402 -0.33 -30.20 22.85
N ALA A 403 0.40 -29.20 23.35
CA ALA A 403 1.10 -29.26 24.63
C ALA A 403 0.13 -29.41 25.82
N ARG A 404 -1.12 -28.93 25.71
CA ARG A 404 -2.17 -29.14 26.73
C ARG A 404 -2.65 -30.59 26.81
N SER A 405 -2.52 -31.34 25.73
CA SER A 405 -2.73 -32.80 25.68
C SER A 405 -1.45 -33.62 25.92
N GLY A 406 -0.33 -32.97 26.28
CA GLY A 406 0.96 -33.64 26.50
C GLY A 406 1.75 -33.97 25.23
N ASP A 407 1.31 -33.49 24.06
CA ASP A 407 2.01 -33.66 22.78
C ASP A 407 2.87 -32.43 22.49
N ASP A 408 4.17 -32.49 22.81
CA ASP A 408 5.10 -31.41 22.47
C ASP A 408 5.47 -31.47 20.97
N VAL A 409 4.88 -30.54 20.21
CA VAL A 409 5.15 -30.34 18.79
C VAL A 409 5.89 -29.02 18.50
N TRP A 410 6.41 -28.32 19.52
CA TRP A 410 7.06 -27.02 19.31
C TRP A 410 8.27 -27.10 18.37
N ALA A 411 9.03 -28.19 18.43
CA ALA A 411 10.14 -28.44 17.50
C ALA A 411 9.65 -28.53 16.04
N LEU A 412 8.51 -29.19 15.80
CA LEU A 412 7.90 -29.31 14.47
C LEU A 412 7.32 -27.98 13.99
N ALA A 413 6.64 -27.24 14.87
CA ALA A 413 6.10 -25.92 14.57
C ALA A 413 7.21 -24.92 14.20
N LEU A 414 8.32 -24.91 14.95
CA LEU A 414 9.48 -24.07 14.66
C LEU A 414 10.22 -24.51 13.38
N ALA A 415 10.29 -25.82 13.10
CA ALA A 415 10.85 -26.33 11.84
C ALA A 415 10.02 -25.90 10.62
N ALA A 416 8.69 -26.06 10.68
CA ALA A 416 7.78 -25.59 9.63
C ALA A 416 7.90 -24.08 9.43
N MET A 417 7.89 -23.29 10.53
CA MET A 417 8.14 -21.84 10.48
C MET A 417 9.46 -21.50 9.80
N ALA A 418 10.56 -22.22 10.10
CA ALA A 418 11.87 -21.98 9.49
C ALA A 418 11.88 -22.30 7.98
N VAL A 419 11.39 -23.48 7.59
CA VAL A 419 11.31 -23.93 6.17
C VAL A 419 10.48 -22.95 5.34
N LEU A 420 9.30 -22.57 5.84
CA LEU A 420 8.42 -21.63 5.16
C LEU A 420 9.04 -20.22 5.10
N THR A 421 9.77 -19.79 6.12
CA THR A 421 10.50 -18.51 6.09
C THR A 421 11.61 -18.52 5.03
N VAL A 422 12.42 -19.58 4.96
CA VAL A 422 13.44 -19.73 3.91
C VAL A 422 12.81 -19.72 2.52
N ARG A 423 11.75 -20.52 2.30
CA ARG A 423 11.02 -20.55 1.03
C ARG A 423 10.56 -19.16 0.62
N HIS A 424 9.84 -18.45 1.48
CA HIS A 424 9.28 -17.13 1.17
C HIS A 424 10.37 -16.07 0.92
N VAL A 425 11.52 -16.15 1.59
CA VAL A 425 12.69 -15.28 1.31
C VAL A 425 13.29 -15.60 -0.07
N MET A 426 13.38 -16.88 -0.45
CA MET A 426 13.84 -17.28 -1.78
C MET A 426 12.86 -16.84 -2.88
N ASP A 427 11.55 -17.06 -2.70
CA ASP A 427 10.50 -16.63 -3.64
C ASP A 427 10.59 -15.09 -3.86
N ALA A 428 10.75 -14.31 -2.79
CA ALA A 428 10.93 -12.86 -2.86
C ALA A 428 12.23 -12.43 -3.58
N ALA A 429 13.34 -13.13 -3.33
CA ALA A 429 14.63 -12.86 -3.97
C ALA A 429 14.63 -13.20 -5.47
N TYR A 430 13.97 -14.30 -5.88
CA TYR A 430 13.77 -14.66 -7.28
C TYR A 430 12.94 -13.60 -8.01
N HIS A 431 11.84 -13.13 -7.41
CA HIS A 431 11.01 -12.08 -8.01
C HIS A 431 11.74 -10.74 -8.17
N GLN A 432 12.60 -10.36 -7.22
CA GLN A 432 13.45 -9.17 -7.35
C GLN A 432 14.48 -9.34 -8.49
N SER A 433 15.20 -10.47 -8.51
CA SER A 433 16.19 -10.80 -9.55
C SER A 433 15.62 -10.79 -10.97
N GLY A 434 14.37 -11.22 -11.14
CA GLY A 434 13.69 -11.24 -12.44
C GLY A 434 13.52 -9.84 -13.07
N HIS A 435 13.30 -8.80 -12.27
CA HIS A 435 13.13 -7.43 -12.77
C HIS A 435 14.45 -6.82 -13.28
N SER A 436 15.58 -7.19 -12.67
CA SER A 436 16.92 -6.73 -13.09
C SER A 436 17.29 -7.15 -14.51
N HIS A 437 16.70 -8.23 -15.03
CA HIS A 437 16.99 -8.76 -16.37
C HIS A 437 15.97 -8.36 -17.45
N THR A 438 14.92 -7.59 -17.13
CA THR A 438 13.92 -7.18 -18.14
C THR A 438 14.30 -5.93 -18.95
N GLY A 439 15.41 -5.26 -18.64
CA GLY A 439 15.85 -4.05 -19.33
C GLY A 439 16.30 -4.23 -20.79
N ASP A 440 16.62 -5.46 -21.21
CA ASP A 440 17.31 -5.75 -22.49
C ASP A 440 16.50 -6.66 -23.43
N ARG A 441 15.16 -6.58 -23.40
CA ARG A 441 14.30 -7.33 -24.34
C ARG A 441 13.17 -6.49 -24.93
N ARG A 442 13.49 -5.70 -25.95
CA ARG A 442 12.53 -5.22 -26.96
C ARG A 442 11.89 -6.42 -27.68
N ARG A 443 10.80 -6.94 -27.12
CA ARG A 443 9.86 -7.82 -27.84
C ARG A 443 8.76 -6.97 -28.47
N PRO A 444 8.37 -7.20 -29.75
CA PRO A 444 7.21 -6.53 -30.33
C PRO A 444 5.93 -6.90 -29.58
N ALA A 445 5.01 -5.93 -29.46
CA ALA A 445 3.86 -6.01 -28.56
C ALA A 445 2.67 -6.83 -29.12
N THR A 446 2.94 -7.99 -29.74
CA THR A 446 1.89 -8.94 -30.13
C THR A 446 1.58 -9.89 -28.97
N ARG A 447 0.75 -9.43 -28.03
CA ARG A 447 0.09 -10.34 -27.08
C ARG A 447 -0.93 -11.18 -27.85
N GLN A 448 -0.59 -12.45 -28.08
CA GLN A 448 -1.62 -13.45 -28.37
C GLN A 448 -2.56 -13.55 -27.16
N PRO A 449 -3.86 -13.85 -27.34
CA PRO A 449 -4.75 -14.12 -26.22
C PRO A 449 -4.20 -15.30 -25.42
N GLU A 450 -3.90 -15.06 -24.15
CA GLU A 450 -3.25 -16.05 -23.29
C GLU A 450 -4.22 -17.22 -23.08
N GLN A 451 -3.92 -18.36 -23.71
CA GLN A 451 -4.82 -19.51 -23.69
C GLN A 451 -5.07 -19.97 -22.26
N ALA A 452 -6.34 -20.18 -21.91
CA ALA A 452 -6.73 -20.63 -20.59
C ALA A 452 -5.90 -21.85 -20.19
N PRO A 453 -5.27 -21.85 -18.99
CA PRO A 453 -4.26 -22.85 -18.65
C PRO A 453 -4.86 -24.26 -18.70
N GLY A 454 -4.38 -25.04 -19.68
CA GLY A 454 -4.84 -26.41 -19.91
C GLY A 454 -4.74 -27.25 -18.63
N TRP A 455 -5.62 -28.25 -18.50
CA TRP A 455 -5.84 -28.97 -17.24
C TRP A 455 -4.56 -29.52 -16.58
N THR A 456 -3.54 -29.87 -17.37
CA THR A 456 -2.20 -30.33 -16.92
C THR A 456 -1.36 -29.26 -16.21
N ALA A 457 -1.71 -27.98 -16.31
CA ALA A 457 -1.05 -26.89 -15.60
C ALA A 457 -1.44 -26.82 -14.12
N TRP A 458 -2.66 -27.25 -13.75
CA TRP A 458 -3.13 -27.17 -12.36
C TRP A 458 -2.37 -28.09 -11.40
N PRO A 459 -2.10 -29.39 -11.72
CA PRO A 459 -1.22 -30.23 -10.91
C PRO A 459 0.16 -29.60 -10.69
N ARG A 460 0.76 -29.00 -11.74
CA ARG A 460 2.06 -28.30 -11.64
C ARG A 460 2.00 -27.08 -10.71
N ARG A 461 0.90 -26.32 -10.73
CA ARG A 461 0.67 -25.19 -9.80
C ARG A 461 0.46 -25.69 -8.36
N MET A 462 -0.28 -26.78 -8.15
CA MET A 462 -0.56 -27.35 -6.82
C MET A 462 0.68 -27.96 -6.16
N VAL A 463 1.61 -28.56 -6.92
CA VAL A 463 2.89 -29.11 -6.41
C VAL A 463 3.77 -28.04 -5.75
N VAL A 464 3.65 -26.76 -6.15
CA VAL A 464 4.34 -25.63 -5.51
C VAL A 464 3.71 -25.26 -4.15
N LEU A 465 2.61 -25.91 -3.75
CA LEU A 465 1.78 -25.60 -2.59
C LEU A 465 1.62 -24.08 -2.37
N PRO A 466 0.85 -23.38 -3.24
CA PRO A 466 0.57 -21.95 -3.08
C PRO A 466 -0.22 -21.66 -1.80
N ILE A 467 -0.39 -20.37 -1.49
CA ILE A 467 -0.98 -19.93 -0.21
C ILE A 467 -2.37 -20.56 0.01
N GLY A 468 -3.27 -20.53 -0.99
CA GLY A 468 -4.61 -21.10 -0.86
C GLY A 468 -4.61 -22.61 -0.57
N GLU A 469 -3.80 -23.38 -1.28
CA GLU A 469 -3.62 -24.82 -1.07
C GLU A 469 -3.05 -25.11 0.32
N ARG A 470 -2.04 -24.36 0.76
CA ARG A 470 -1.44 -24.50 2.10
C ARG A 470 -2.44 -24.19 3.21
N TRP A 471 -3.23 -23.14 3.06
CA TRP A 471 -4.27 -22.76 4.02
C TRP A 471 -5.43 -23.77 4.05
N ALA A 472 -5.85 -24.29 2.90
CA ALA A 472 -6.84 -25.36 2.80
C ALA A 472 -6.36 -26.67 3.45
N LEU A 473 -5.11 -27.06 3.19
CA LEU A 473 -4.46 -28.22 3.79
C LEU A 473 -4.34 -28.07 5.31
N LEU A 474 -3.88 -26.91 5.79
CA LEU A 474 -3.77 -26.57 7.21
C LEU A 474 -5.13 -26.61 7.92
N ALA A 475 -6.18 -26.04 7.31
CA ALA A 475 -7.54 -26.12 7.83
C ALA A 475 -8.05 -27.57 7.89
N ALA A 476 -7.89 -28.34 6.81
CA ALA A 476 -8.36 -29.73 6.74
C ALA A 476 -7.62 -30.63 7.75
N LEU A 477 -6.30 -30.57 7.83
CA LEU A 477 -5.51 -31.35 8.78
C LEU A 477 -5.81 -30.96 10.23
N THR A 478 -6.02 -29.67 10.52
CA THR A 478 -6.44 -29.22 11.86
C THR A 478 -7.83 -29.74 12.23
N ALA A 479 -8.80 -29.66 11.32
CA ALA A 479 -10.17 -30.12 11.54
C ALA A 479 -10.30 -31.65 11.65
N LEU A 480 -9.45 -32.41 10.94
CA LEU A 480 -9.59 -33.86 10.77
C LEU A 480 -8.53 -34.70 11.51
N THR A 481 -7.33 -34.18 11.76
CA THR A 481 -6.19 -34.95 12.32
C THR A 481 -5.70 -34.38 13.67
N THR A 482 -4.41 -34.46 13.99
CA THR A 482 -3.79 -33.87 15.17
C THR A 482 -2.80 -32.76 14.76
N PRO A 483 -2.40 -31.87 15.68
CA PRO A 483 -1.33 -30.89 15.42
C PRO A 483 -0.02 -31.55 14.95
N ARG A 484 0.37 -32.69 15.55
CA ARG A 484 1.56 -33.44 15.12
C ARG A 484 1.46 -33.91 13.67
N THR A 485 0.34 -34.50 13.25
CA THR A 485 0.12 -34.87 11.84
C THR A 485 0.12 -33.64 10.93
N THR A 486 -0.47 -32.53 11.40
CA THR A 486 -0.49 -31.26 10.66
C THR A 486 0.92 -30.74 10.38
N PHE A 487 1.82 -30.74 11.38
CA PHE A 487 3.21 -30.27 11.21
C PHE A 487 4.17 -31.27 10.55
N VAL A 488 3.80 -32.54 10.41
CA VAL A 488 4.61 -33.55 9.69
C VAL A 488 4.31 -33.57 8.17
N VAL A 489 3.17 -32.98 7.76
CA VAL A 489 2.74 -32.88 6.35
C VAL A 489 3.07 -31.49 5.73
N LEU A 490 3.47 -30.51 6.55
CA LEU A 490 3.88 -29.15 6.15
C LEU A 490 5.39 -29.03 5.92
#